data_AF-A0A411X146-F1
#
_entry.id   AF-A0A411X146-F1
#
_cell.length_a   1.000
_cell.length_b   1.000
_cell.length_c   1.000
_cell.angle_alpha   90.00
_cell.angle_beta   90.00
_cell.angle_gamma   90.00
#
_symmetry.space_group_name_H-M   'P 1'
#
loop_
_entity.id
_entity.type
_entity.pdbx_description
1 polymer ?
#
loop_
_entity_poly.entity_id
_entity_poly.type
_entity_poly.pdbx_seq_one_letter_code
_entity_poly.pdbx_strand_id
1 'polypeptide(L)'
;MLFVAVTLYFLLACLVSWLLLFPSGRALVLQALAGTGNRLKRGWRAAAQRESRRLDAIGNSSGASLREAGAFIRRHYMLCLGGALLLGVPPLIALTSGEHAQLSGFEESSREVNTQVATLLEGEQLVPPPALPPLAFASAEVQKERPMIASASRDWALLNAAYQQRLLHVFRIMKEQHGYEMAILEGYRSPQRQDALAAMGSSVTNAAAFQSWHQYGLAADCAFVRNGRIVISEKDPWAMRGYQLYGEVAESLGLTWGGRWKMMDLGHTELRVPGVMKR
;
A
#
# COMPACT_ATOMS: atom_id res chain seq x y z
N MET A 1 -5.63 17.49 8.71
CA MET A 1 -5.25 16.66 9.88
C MET A 1 -4.29 17.39 10.83
N LEU A 2 -3.27 18.09 10.33
CA LEU A 2 -2.34 18.87 11.16
C LEU A 2 -3.04 19.90 12.07
N PHE A 3 -4.00 20.66 11.53
CA PHE A 3 -4.75 21.66 12.30
C PHE A 3 -5.53 21.05 13.47
N VAL A 4 -6.20 19.92 13.27
CA VAL A 4 -6.96 19.23 14.34
C VAL A 4 -6.02 18.76 15.45
N ALA A 5 -4.84 18.22 15.09
CA ALA A 5 -3.84 17.79 16.07
C ALA A 5 -3.29 18.98 16.89
N VAL A 6 -3.01 20.11 16.24
CA VAL A 6 -2.54 21.33 16.91
C VAL A 6 -3.61 21.91 17.83
N THR A 7 -4.88 21.93 17.41
CA THR A 7 -5.99 22.42 18.25
C THR A 7 -6.21 21.52 19.47
N LEU A 8 -6.16 20.19 19.31
CA LEU A 8 -6.30 19.26 20.43
C LEU A 8 -5.14 19.38 21.43
N TYR A 9 -3.91 19.54 20.92
CA TYR A 9 -2.74 19.76 21.77
C TYR A 9 -2.85 21.07 22.55
N PHE A 10 -3.30 22.15 21.91
CA PHE A 10 -3.53 23.44 22.57
C PHE A 10 -4.57 23.34 23.69
N LEU A 11 -5.71 22.67 23.45
CA LEU A 11 -6.75 22.47 24.46
C LEU A 11 -6.26 21.63 25.65
N LEU A 12 -5.48 20.58 25.38
CA LEU A 12 -4.88 19.74 26.43
C LEU A 12 -3.90 20.55 27.28
N ALA A 13 -3.03 21.34 26.65
CA ALA A 13 -2.08 22.20 27.33
C ALA A 13 -2.79 23.24 28.22
N CYS A 14 -3.85 23.89 27.71
CA CYS A 14 -4.66 24.82 28.49
C CYS A 14 -5.33 24.14 29.70
N LEU A 15 -5.85 22.92 29.56
CA LEU A 15 -6.48 22.16 30.64
C LEU A 15 -5.47 21.77 31.73
N VAL A 16 -4.27 21.33 31.34
CA VAL A 16 -3.18 21.00 32.27
C VAL A 16 -2.69 22.25 33.00
N SER A 17 -2.48 23.37 32.29
CA SER A 17 -2.10 24.64 32.90
C SER A 17 -3.17 25.16 33.87
N TRP A 18 -4.46 25.03 33.52
CA TRP A 18 -5.56 25.41 34.40
C TRP A 18 -5.60 24.57 35.68
N LEU A 19 -5.43 23.25 35.57
CA LEU A 19 -5.32 22.36 36.73
C LEU A 19 -4.09 22.68 37.58
N LEU A 20 -2.97 23.10 36.98
CA LEU A 20 -1.77 23.48 37.71
C LEU A 20 -1.92 24.82 38.46
N LEU A 21 -2.60 25.80 37.87
CA LEU A 21 -2.70 27.16 38.41
C LEU A 21 -3.85 27.35 39.41
N PHE A 22 -4.93 26.55 39.32
CA PHE A 22 -6.12 26.73 40.16
C PHE A 22 -6.36 25.55 41.11
N PRO A 23 -6.07 25.71 42.43
CA PRO A 23 -6.29 24.67 43.44
C PRO A 23 -7.75 24.21 43.55
N SER A 24 -8.70 25.12 43.30
CA SER A 24 -10.14 24.84 43.28
C SER A 24 -10.55 23.88 42.15
N GLY A 25 -9.87 23.93 41.00
CA GLY A 25 -10.09 23.01 39.89
C GLY A 25 -9.66 21.58 40.22
N ARG A 26 -8.52 21.40 40.91
CA ARG A 26 -8.06 20.08 41.37
C ARG A 26 -9.02 19.46 42.38
N ALA A 27 -9.54 20.27 43.30
CA ALA A 27 -10.51 19.82 44.30
C ALA A 27 -11.81 19.33 43.65
N LEU A 28 -12.30 20.02 42.61
CA LEU A 28 -13.49 19.62 41.86
C LEU A 28 -13.32 18.27 41.14
N VAL A 29 -12.17 18.05 40.50
CA VAL A 29 -11.85 16.80 39.79
C VAL A 29 -11.70 15.63 40.75
N LEU A 30 -11.02 15.84 41.88
CA LEU A 30 -10.86 14.81 42.91
C LEU A 30 -12.19 14.45 43.58
N GLN A 31 -13.08 15.43 43.80
CA GLN A 31 -14.44 15.17 44.31
C GLN A 31 -15.32 14.42 43.29
N ALA A 32 -15.21 14.72 41.99
CA ALA A 32 -15.91 13.99 40.93
C ALA A 32 -15.44 12.53 40.82
N LEU A 33 -14.14 12.27 40.94
CA LEU A 33 -13.56 10.92 40.93
C LEU A 33 -13.94 10.13 42.20
N ALA A 34 -13.91 10.77 43.39
CA ALA A 34 -14.32 10.15 44.64
C ALA A 34 -15.83 9.84 44.70
N GLY A 35 -16.67 10.72 44.12
CA GLY A 35 -18.11 10.50 44.00
C GLY A 35 -18.49 9.32 43.09
N THR A 36 -17.67 9.05 42.08
CA THR A 36 -17.87 7.94 41.14
C THR A 36 -17.43 6.59 41.73
N GLY A 37 -16.32 6.58 42.50
CA GLY A 37 -15.82 5.38 43.18
C GLY A 37 -16.73 4.86 44.29
N ASN A 38 -17.42 5.74 45.03
CA ASN A 38 -18.35 5.34 46.09
C ASN A 38 -19.71 4.83 45.57
N ARG A 39 -20.11 5.20 44.34
CA ARG A 39 -21.31 4.68 43.67
C ARG A 39 -21.07 3.28 43.10
N LEU A 40 -19.88 3.02 42.55
CA LEU A 40 -19.47 1.67 42.10
C LEU A 40 -19.38 0.67 43.25
N LYS A 41 -18.80 1.05 44.40
CA LYS A 41 -18.66 0.15 45.56
C LYS A 41 -19.98 -0.25 46.21
N ARG A 42 -21.03 0.59 46.16
CA ARG A 42 -22.38 0.23 46.63
C ARG A 42 -23.13 -0.66 45.64
N GLY A 43 -22.92 -0.47 44.34
CA GLY A 43 -23.47 -1.34 43.29
C GLY A 43 -22.90 -2.75 43.33
N TRP A 44 -21.61 -2.91 43.66
CA TRP A 44 -20.94 -4.20 43.67
C TRP A 44 -21.34 -5.09 44.86
N ARG A 45 -21.61 -4.50 46.05
CA ARG A 45 -22.12 -5.25 47.20
C ARG A 45 -23.59 -5.66 47.04
N ALA A 46 -24.40 -4.85 46.34
CA ALA A 46 -25.78 -5.21 45.97
C ALA A 46 -25.85 -6.24 44.83
N ALA A 47 -24.85 -6.27 43.93
CA ALA A 47 -24.71 -7.28 42.89
C ALA A 47 -24.29 -8.65 43.45
N ALA A 48 -23.36 -8.67 44.41
CA ALA A 48 -22.88 -9.92 45.04
C ALA A 48 -23.96 -10.65 45.85
N GLN A 49 -24.92 -9.93 46.46
CA GLN A 49 -26.08 -10.55 47.13
C GLN A 49 -27.23 -10.93 46.16
N ARG A 50 -27.25 -10.36 44.94
CA ARG A 50 -28.20 -10.76 43.88
C ARG A 50 -27.75 -12.01 43.13
N GLU A 51 -26.48 -12.35 43.17
CA GLU A 51 -25.90 -13.51 42.49
C GLU A 51 -26.21 -14.82 43.21
N SER A 52 -26.15 -14.84 44.55
CA SER A 52 -26.51 -16.02 45.34
C SER A 52 -28.00 -16.36 45.31
N ARG A 53 -28.89 -15.37 45.13
CA ARG A 53 -30.35 -15.61 44.95
C ARG A 53 -30.75 -15.90 43.49
N ARG A 54 -29.88 -15.65 42.51
CA ARG A 54 -30.14 -15.94 41.09
C ARG A 54 -29.82 -17.38 40.71
N LEU A 55 -28.91 -18.04 41.41
CA LEU A 55 -28.58 -19.44 41.14
C LEU A 55 -29.74 -20.40 41.51
N ASP A 56 -30.53 -20.07 42.54
CA ASP A 56 -31.73 -20.87 42.89
C ASP A 56 -32.95 -20.61 41.99
N ALA A 57 -33.00 -19.49 41.27
CA ALA A 57 -34.15 -19.11 40.41
C ALA A 57 -33.96 -19.43 38.91
N ILE A 58 -32.72 -19.69 38.47
CA ILE A 58 -32.41 -20.07 37.08
C ILE A 58 -32.82 -21.52 36.77
N GLY A 59 -32.97 -22.39 37.77
CA GLY A 59 -33.39 -23.79 37.56
C GLY A 59 -34.81 -23.97 37.00
N ASN A 60 -35.73 -23.02 37.22
CA ASN A 60 -37.16 -23.21 36.94
C ASN A 60 -37.78 -22.32 35.84
N SER A 61 -37.04 -21.36 35.25
CA SER A 61 -37.62 -20.40 34.29
C SER A 61 -37.17 -20.52 32.83
N SER A 62 -36.13 -21.31 32.53
CA SER A 62 -35.65 -21.54 31.15
C SER A 62 -36.58 -22.42 30.30
N GLY A 63 -37.38 -23.28 30.93
CA GLY A 63 -38.29 -24.19 30.22
C GLY A 63 -39.57 -23.54 29.70
N ALA A 64 -40.01 -22.43 30.30
CA ALA A 64 -41.25 -21.75 29.93
C ALA A 64 -41.08 -20.84 28.70
N SER A 65 -39.99 -20.06 28.66
CA SER A 65 -39.70 -19.15 27.54
C SER A 65 -39.36 -19.86 26.23
N LEU A 66 -38.68 -21.01 26.30
CA LEU A 66 -38.41 -21.85 25.13
C LEU A 66 -39.69 -22.50 24.56
N ARG A 67 -40.66 -22.86 25.42
CA ARG A 67 -41.95 -23.42 24.99
C ARG A 67 -42.86 -22.37 24.38
N GLU A 68 -42.88 -21.14 24.90
CA GLU A 68 -43.61 -20.01 24.32
C GLU A 68 -43.02 -19.59 22.96
N ALA A 69 -41.70 -19.52 22.82
CA ALA A 69 -41.04 -19.26 21.54
C ALA A 69 -41.39 -20.34 20.48
N GLY A 70 -41.37 -21.62 20.87
CA GLY A 70 -41.75 -22.72 19.98
C GLY A 70 -43.24 -22.77 19.61
N ALA A 71 -44.13 -22.27 20.48
CA ALA A 71 -45.56 -22.13 20.16
C ALA A 71 -45.81 -20.96 19.19
N PHE A 72 -45.11 -19.85 19.38
CA PHE A 72 -45.18 -18.68 18.50
C PHE A 72 -44.69 -18.99 17.08
N ILE A 73 -43.55 -19.67 16.95
CA ILE A 73 -42.99 -20.08 15.66
C ILE A 73 -43.95 -21.04 14.93
N ARG A 74 -44.56 -22.00 15.63
CA ARG A 74 -45.58 -22.88 15.01
C ARG A 74 -46.81 -22.13 14.52
N ARG A 75 -47.28 -21.14 15.28
CA ARG A 75 -48.49 -20.38 14.95
C ARG A 75 -48.28 -19.41 13.77
N HIS A 76 -47.06 -18.90 13.59
CA HIS A 76 -46.74 -17.89 12.58
C HIS A 76 -45.65 -18.34 11.61
N TYR A 77 -45.52 -19.65 11.39
CA TYR A 77 -44.41 -20.24 10.64
C TYR A 77 -44.28 -19.67 9.22
N MET A 78 -45.39 -19.32 8.54
CA MET A 78 -45.34 -18.72 7.20
C MET A 78 -44.74 -17.30 7.21
N LEU A 79 -45.03 -16.49 8.25
CA LEU A 79 -44.45 -15.16 8.42
C LEU A 79 -42.97 -15.24 8.81
N CYS A 80 -42.64 -16.17 9.72
CA CYS A 80 -41.25 -16.43 10.11
C CYS A 80 -40.42 -16.94 8.93
N LEU A 81 -40.97 -17.84 8.10
CA LEU A 81 -40.32 -18.36 6.90
C LEU A 81 -40.12 -17.23 5.87
N GLY A 82 -41.14 -16.40 5.64
CA GLY A 82 -41.03 -15.24 4.75
C GLY A 82 -39.97 -14.23 5.21
N GLY A 83 -39.91 -13.93 6.52
CA GLY A 83 -38.88 -13.06 7.09
C GLY A 83 -37.47 -13.67 7.02
N ALA A 84 -37.33 -14.97 7.28
CA ALA A 84 -36.06 -15.67 7.15
C ALA A 84 -35.57 -15.71 5.69
N LEU A 85 -36.49 -15.86 4.72
CA LEU A 85 -36.18 -15.81 3.30
C LEU A 85 -35.76 -14.39 2.88
N LEU A 86 -36.50 -13.37 3.31
CA LEU A 86 -36.19 -11.96 3.02
C LEU A 86 -34.83 -11.52 3.59
N LEU A 87 -34.47 -12.02 4.77
CA LEU A 87 -33.19 -11.71 5.43
C LEU A 87 -32.04 -12.59 4.93
N GLY A 88 -32.31 -13.83 4.56
CA GLY A 88 -31.31 -14.82 4.17
C GLY A 88 -30.95 -14.82 2.68
N VAL A 89 -31.90 -14.48 1.81
CA VAL A 89 -31.70 -14.49 0.35
C VAL A 89 -30.72 -13.42 -0.13
N PRO A 90 -30.78 -12.15 0.30
CA PRO A 90 -29.84 -11.13 -0.17
C PRO A 90 -28.36 -11.43 0.16
N PRO A 91 -27.99 -11.90 1.38
CA PRO A 91 -26.63 -12.35 1.67
C PRO A 91 -26.19 -13.56 0.85
N LEU A 92 -27.08 -14.55 0.65
CA LEU A 92 -26.80 -15.74 -0.16
C LEU A 92 -26.58 -15.38 -1.64
N ILE A 93 -27.38 -14.47 -2.19
CA ILE A 93 -27.19 -13.92 -3.54
C ILE A 93 -25.87 -13.14 -3.62
N ALA A 94 -25.54 -12.32 -2.63
CA ALA A 94 -24.28 -11.58 -2.60
C ALA A 94 -23.05 -12.49 -2.55
N LEU A 95 -23.11 -13.60 -1.81
CA LEU A 95 -22.02 -14.58 -1.71
C LEU A 95 -21.87 -15.43 -2.99
N THR A 96 -22.97 -15.75 -3.67
CA THR A 96 -22.96 -16.54 -4.91
C THR A 96 -22.71 -15.71 -6.16
N SER A 97 -22.99 -14.40 -6.11
CA SER A 97 -22.72 -13.44 -7.21
C SER A 97 -21.34 -12.76 -7.08
N GLY A 98 -20.56 -13.14 -6.05
CA GLY A 98 -19.28 -12.54 -5.68
C GLY A 98 -18.14 -12.72 -6.67
N GLU A 99 -18.34 -13.42 -7.79
CA GLU A 99 -17.34 -13.49 -8.87
C GLU A 99 -17.56 -12.45 -10.00
N HIS A 100 -18.66 -11.68 -10.01
CA HIS A 100 -18.91 -10.72 -11.10
C HIS A 100 -19.24 -9.28 -10.69
N ALA A 101 -19.23 -8.94 -9.40
CA ALA A 101 -19.34 -7.55 -8.97
C ALA A 101 -17.95 -6.96 -8.69
N GLN A 102 -17.14 -6.80 -9.74
CA GLN A 102 -16.05 -5.83 -9.69
C GLN A 102 -16.70 -4.45 -9.48
N LEU A 103 -16.54 -3.91 -8.28
CA LEU A 103 -16.81 -2.50 -7.99
C LEU A 103 -15.94 -1.67 -8.95
N SER A 104 -16.56 -1.24 -10.05
CA SER A 104 -16.06 -0.26 -11.00
C SER A 104 -15.83 1.05 -10.27
N GLY A 105 -14.64 1.19 -9.68
CA GLY A 105 -14.32 2.30 -8.81
C GLY A 105 -12.84 2.33 -8.46
N PHE A 106 -11.99 2.22 -9.48
CA PHE A 106 -10.68 2.86 -9.66
C PHE A 106 -10.00 2.10 -10.80
N GLU A 107 -10.40 2.40 -12.04
CA GLU A 107 -9.44 2.29 -13.13
C GLU A 107 -8.36 3.33 -12.84
N GLU A 108 -7.23 2.88 -12.28
CA GLU A 108 -5.97 3.50 -12.69
C GLU A 108 -5.99 3.39 -14.20
N SER A 109 -6.21 4.52 -14.88
CA SER A 109 -6.11 4.69 -16.32
C SER A 109 -4.78 4.08 -16.79
N SER A 110 -4.77 2.77 -17.04
CA SER A 110 -3.88 2.14 -17.97
C SER A 110 -4.33 2.67 -19.32
N ARG A 111 -3.82 3.87 -19.61
CA ARG A 111 -3.92 4.55 -20.90
C ARG A 111 -3.87 3.45 -21.95
N GLU A 112 -4.98 3.24 -22.67
CA GLU A 112 -5.13 2.17 -23.65
C GLU A 112 -3.80 2.04 -24.40
N VAL A 113 -3.10 0.92 -24.18
CA VAL A 113 -1.84 0.65 -24.84
C VAL A 113 -2.17 0.71 -26.33
N ASN A 114 -1.67 1.74 -27.00
CA ASN A 114 -2.00 1.98 -28.39
C ASN A 114 -1.62 0.71 -29.16
N THR A 115 -2.62 -0.03 -29.64
CA THR A 115 -2.44 -1.35 -30.26
C THR A 115 -1.58 -1.27 -31.52
N GLN A 116 -1.54 -0.10 -32.16
CA GLN A 116 -0.63 0.19 -33.27
C GLN A 116 0.83 0.26 -32.79
N VAL A 117 1.09 0.86 -31.61
CA VAL A 117 2.43 0.87 -31.01
C VAL A 117 2.85 -0.55 -30.62
N ALA A 118 1.96 -1.33 -29.99
CA ALA A 118 2.23 -2.73 -29.66
C ALA A 118 2.61 -3.56 -30.89
N THR A 119 1.89 -3.37 -32.00
CA THR A 119 2.15 -4.08 -33.27
C THR A 119 3.44 -3.61 -33.95
N LEU A 120 3.79 -2.31 -33.85
CA LEU A 120 5.05 -1.77 -34.37
C LEU A 120 6.27 -2.26 -33.58
N LEU A 121 6.12 -2.50 -32.28
CA LEU A 121 7.16 -3.06 -31.41
C LEU A 121 7.50 -4.53 -31.74
N GLU A 122 6.57 -5.30 -32.32
CA GLU A 122 6.78 -6.72 -32.65
C GLU A 122 7.69 -6.93 -33.88
N GLY A 123 7.81 -5.93 -34.76
CA GLY A 123 8.59 -6.03 -36.00
C GLY A 123 10.07 -5.62 -35.88
N GLU A 124 10.44 -4.86 -34.86
CA GLU A 124 11.81 -4.37 -34.64
C GLU A 124 12.30 -4.80 -33.25
N GLN A 125 13.04 -5.90 -33.16
CA GLN A 125 13.69 -6.29 -31.91
C GLN A 125 14.93 -5.44 -31.68
N LEU A 126 14.86 -4.55 -30.70
CA LEU A 126 16.00 -3.74 -30.31
C LEU A 126 17.02 -4.59 -29.53
N VAL A 127 18.29 -4.27 -29.73
CA VAL A 127 19.40 -4.87 -28.98
C VAL A 127 19.78 -3.94 -27.83
N PRO A 128 20.10 -4.49 -26.64
CA PRO A 128 20.60 -3.69 -25.53
C PRO A 128 21.81 -2.81 -25.88
N PRO A 129 21.89 -1.59 -25.35
CA PRO A 129 23.08 -0.77 -25.52
C PRO A 129 24.29 -1.42 -24.84
N PRO A 130 25.52 -1.10 -25.28
CA PRO A 130 26.73 -1.57 -24.62
C PRO A 130 26.73 -1.23 -23.12
N ALA A 131 27.19 -2.17 -22.30
CA ALA A 131 27.30 -1.93 -20.87
C ALA A 131 28.31 -0.81 -20.56
N LEU A 132 27.94 0.08 -19.64
CA LEU A 132 28.85 1.09 -19.12
C LEU A 132 30.00 0.43 -18.33
N PRO A 133 31.20 1.05 -18.31
CA PRO A 133 32.31 0.54 -17.53
C PRO A 133 31.95 0.53 -16.03
N PRO A 134 32.41 -0.46 -15.23
CA PRO A 134 32.11 -0.55 -13.80
C PRO A 134 32.44 0.72 -13.01
N LEU A 135 33.49 1.44 -13.42
CA LEU A 135 33.91 2.70 -12.82
C LEU A 135 32.83 3.80 -12.89
N ALA A 136 31.92 3.76 -13.88
CA ALA A 136 30.81 4.71 -13.99
C ALA A 136 29.84 4.62 -12.80
N PHE A 137 29.78 3.46 -12.13
CA PHE A 137 28.91 3.20 -10.98
C PHE A 137 29.64 3.29 -9.63
N ALA A 138 30.96 3.47 -9.64
CA ALA A 138 31.80 3.45 -8.44
C ALA A 138 31.94 4.82 -7.76
N SER A 139 31.35 5.89 -8.32
CA SER A 139 31.48 7.23 -7.76
C SER A 139 30.74 7.34 -6.42
N ALA A 140 31.26 8.19 -5.53
CA ALA A 140 30.68 8.38 -4.20
C ALA A 140 29.26 8.97 -4.27
N GLU A 141 28.99 9.82 -5.27
CA GLU A 141 27.67 10.39 -5.52
C GLU A 141 26.66 9.30 -5.90
N VAL A 142 27.05 8.38 -6.79
CA VAL A 142 26.20 7.27 -7.22
C VAL A 142 25.91 6.32 -6.06
N GLN A 143 26.93 5.97 -5.26
CA GLN A 143 26.78 5.08 -4.10
C GLN A 143 25.91 5.70 -2.99
N LYS A 144 25.94 7.03 -2.85
CA LYS A 144 25.10 7.76 -1.90
C LYS A 144 23.63 7.71 -2.29
N GLU A 145 23.32 7.90 -3.57
CA GLU A 145 21.94 7.85 -4.08
C GLU A 145 21.39 6.41 -4.15
N ARG A 146 22.26 5.43 -4.46
CA ARG A 146 21.92 4.01 -4.52
C ARG A 146 22.93 3.17 -3.74
N PRO A 147 22.63 2.82 -2.48
CA PRO A 147 23.46 1.89 -1.71
C PRO A 147 23.56 0.52 -2.39
N MET A 148 24.72 -0.13 -2.28
CA MET A 148 25.00 -1.46 -2.87
C MET A 148 24.79 -1.54 -4.40
N ILE A 149 24.97 -0.43 -5.12
CA ILE A 149 24.80 -0.40 -6.58
C ILE A 149 25.82 -1.26 -7.32
N ALA A 150 27.01 -1.47 -6.73
CA ALA A 150 28.07 -2.29 -7.33
C ALA A 150 27.63 -3.75 -7.55
N SER A 151 26.78 -4.28 -6.66
CA SER A 151 26.25 -5.64 -6.73
C SER A 151 24.87 -5.75 -7.39
N ALA A 152 24.34 -4.63 -7.93
CA ALA A 152 23.10 -4.63 -8.68
C ALA A 152 23.27 -5.31 -10.05
N SER A 153 22.30 -6.15 -10.45
CA SER A 153 22.31 -6.73 -11.79
C SER A 153 21.88 -5.68 -12.81
N ARG A 154 22.59 -5.64 -13.94
CA ARG A 154 22.26 -4.83 -15.12
C ARG A 154 22.15 -5.70 -16.36
N ASP A 155 21.99 -7.01 -16.15
CA ASP A 155 21.90 -7.99 -17.21
C ASP A 155 20.50 -7.95 -17.83
N TRP A 156 20.44 -7.48 -19.08
CA TRP A 156 19.22 -7.41 -19.86
C TRP A 156 18.62 -8.78 -20.14
N ALA A 157 19.43 -9.85 -20.17
CA ALA A 157 18.94 -11.21 -20.42
C ALA A 157 18.11 -11.77 -19.26
N LEU A 158 18.20 -11.17 -18.06
CA LEU A 158 17.40 -11.54 -16.90
C LEU A 158 16.07 -10.78 -16.82
N LEU A 159 15.79 -9.89 -17.78
CA LEU A 159 14.52 -9.19 -17.89
C LEU A 159 13.52 -10.02 -18.70
N ASN A 160 12.24 -9.87 -18.39
CA ASN A 160 11.17 -10.42 -19.20
C ASN A 160 11.23 -9.81 -20.61
N ALA A 161 11.10 -10.63 -21.65
CA ALA A 161 11.27 -10.18 -23.04
C ALA A 161 10.35 -9.00 -23.43
N ALA A 162 9.08 -9.01 -22.99
CA ALA A 162 8.15 -7.93 -23.29
C ALA A 162 8.52 -6.62 -22.56
N TYR A 163 8.91 -6.73 -21.29
CA TYR A 163 9.39 -5.57 -20.53
C TYR A 163 10.70 -5.02 -21.10
N GLN A 164 11.64 -5.92 -21.42
CA GLN A 164 12.92 -5.60 -22.04
C GLN A 164 12.73 -4.79 -23.32
N GLN A 165 11.90 -5.26 -24.26
CA GLN A 165 11.69 -4.55 -25.52
C GLN A 165 11.07 -3.17 -25.27
N ARG A 166 10.02 -3.07 -24.45
CA ARG A 166 9.43 -1.77 -24.11
C ARG A 166 10.46 -0.81 -23.51
N LEU A 167 11.29 -1.27 -22.58
CA LEU A 167 12.34 -0.46 -21.97
C LEU A 167 13.42 -0.02 -23.00
N LEU A 168 13.77 -0.89 -23.95
CA LEU A 168 14.68 -0.51 -25.05
C LEU A 168 14.10 0.58 -25.95
N HIS A 169 12.80 0.52 -26.23
CA HIS A 169 12.12 1.59 -26.97
C HIS A 169 12.08 2.89 -26.17
N VAL A 170 11.88 2.83 -24.83
CA VAL A 170 12.04 4.01 -23.96
C VAL A 170 13.45 4.61 -24.12
N PHE A 171 14.50 3.79 -24.02
CA PHE A 171 15.89 4.24 -24.14
C PHE A 171 16.15 4.90 -25.51
N ARG A 172 15.62 4.29 -26.58
CA ARG A 172 15.74 4.83 -27.93
C ARG A 172 15.06 6.19 -28.06
N ILE A 173 13.80 6.30 -27.64
CA ILE A 173 13.04 7.56 -27.71
C ILE A 173 13.72 8.65 -26.86
N MET A 174 14.14 8.32 -25.64
CA MET A 174 14.83 9.27 -24.76
C MET A 174 16.13 9.79 -25.38
N LYS A 175 16.89 8.93 -26.04
CA LYS A 175 18.11 9.33 -26.75
C LYS A 175 17.81 10.15 -28.00
N GLU A 176 16.97 9.65 -28.89
CA GLU A 176 16.73 10.22 -30.22
C GLU A 176 15.89 11.50 -30.18
N GLN A 177 14.87 11.57 -29.33
CA GLN A 177 13.94 12.70 -29.28
C GLN A 177 14.27 13.73 -28.20
N HIS A 178 14.94 13.30 -27.13
CA HIS A 178 15.19 14.16 -25.97
C HIS A 178 16.66 14.36 -25.64
N GLY A 179 17.57 13.64 -26.29
CA GLY A 179 19.02 13.77 -26.07
C GLY A 179 19.48 13.24 -24.70
N TYR A 180 18.70 12.36 -24.06
CA TYR A 180 19.07 11.71 -22.81
C TYR A 180 19.60 10.32 -23.07
N GLU A 181 20.90 10.13 -22.86
CA GLU A 181 21.47 8.79 -22.72
C GLU A 181 21.07 8.21 -21.36
N MET A 182 20.73 6.92 -21.35
CA MET A 182 20.22 6.23 -20.18
C MET A 182 21.04 4.98 -19.84
N ALA A 183 21.01 4.59 -18.57
CA ALA A 183 21.59 3.35 -18.09
C ALA A 183 20.70 2.70 -17.02
N ILE A 184 20.67 1.37 -17.01
CA ILE A 184 20.09 0.60 -15.91
C ILE A 184 21.02 0.71 -14.69
N LEU A 185 20.48 1.15 -13.57
CA LEU A 185 21.12 1.06 -12.26
C LEU A 185 20.92 -0.34 -11.68
N GLU A 186 19.70 -0.87 -11.78
CA GLU A 186 19.33 -2.21 -11.34
C GLU A 186 18.14 -2.76 -12.14
N GLY A 187 18.31 -3.94 -12.75
CA GLY A 187 17.25 -4.69 -13.44
C GLY A 187 16.73 -5.83 -12.56
N TYR A 188 17.06 -7.08 -12.91
CA TYR A 188 16.69 -8.23 -12.07
C TYR A 188 17.30 -8.15 -10.67
N ARG A 189 16.49 -8.43 -9.65
CA ARG A 189 16.93 -8.49 -8.25
C ARG A 189 16.56 -9.83 -7.65
N SER A 190 17.53 -10.56 -7.10
CA SER A 190 17.24 -11.83 -6.45
C SER A 190 16.46 -11.63 -5.15
N PRO A 191 15.67 -12.63 -4.68
CA PRO A 191 15.01 -12.59 -3.38
C PRO A 191 15.97 -12.30 -2.22
N GLN A 192 17.15 -12.92 -2.21
CA GLN A 192 18.17 -12.71 -1.18
C GLN A 192 18.66 -11.27 -1.16
N ARG A 193 18.84 -10.66 -2.35
CA ARG A 193 19.22 -9.24 -2.45
C ARG A 193 18.08 -8.33 -1.99
N GLN A 194 16.83 -8.65 -2.32
CA GLN A 194 15.67 -7.88 -1.87
C GLN A 194 15.58 -7.87 -0.34
N ASP A 195 15.75 -9.02 0.32
CA ASP A 195 15.76 -9.09 1.78
C ASP A 195 16.95 -8.32 2.40
N ALA A 196 18.13 -8.39 1.78
CA ALA A 196 19.28 -7.59 2.20
C ALA A 196 19.03 -6.09 2.08
N LEU A 197 18.35 -5.63 1.02
CA LEU A 197 17.95 -4.23 0.85
C LEU A 197 16.90 -3.81 1.89
N ALA A 198 15.90 -4.66 2.13
CA ALA A 198 14.86 -4.40 3.13
C ALA A 198 15.46 -4.27 4.54
N ALA A 199 16.50 -5.05 4.86
CA ALA A 199 17.22 -4.97 6.13
C ALA A 199 17.97 -3.63 6.32
N MET A 200 18.25 -2.87 5.25
CA MET A 200 18.86 -1.52 5.36
C MET A 200 17.86 -0.43 5.74
N GLY A 201 16.56 -0.74 5.76
CA GLY A 201 15.50 0.15 6.21
C GLY A 201 14.55 0.61 5.10
N SER A 202 13.42 1.18 5.54
CA SER A 202 12.29 1.60 4.69
C SER A 202 12.61 2.74 3.74
N SER A 203 13.74 3.44 3.93
CA SER A 203 14.24 4.45 3.00
C SER A 203 14.78 3.86 1.69
N VAL A 204 15.12 2.57 1.68
CA VAL A 204 15.63 1.86 0.50
C VAL A 204 14.50 1.10 -0.19
N THR A 205 13.77 0.26 0.56
CA THR A 205 12.62 -0.47 0.06
C THR A 205 11.73 -0.92 1.21
N ASN A 206 10.42 -1.01 0.95
CA ASN A 206 9.45 -1.60 1.88
C ASN A 206 8.99 -3.01 1.45
N ALA A 207 9.49 -3.50 0.31
CA ALA A 207 9.13 -4.82 -0.20
C ALA A 207 10.06 -5.89 0.38
N ALA A 208 9.49 -6.99 0.86
CA ALA A 208 10.23 -8.21 1.17
C ALA A 208 10.45 -9.05 -0.11
N ALA A 209 11.16 -10.18 0.02
CA ALA A 209 11.25 -11.15 -1.04
C ALA A 209 9.87 -11.50 -1.66
N PHE A 210 9.85 -11.48 -2.99
CA PHE A 210 8.76 -11.79 -3.92
C PHE A 210 7.66 -10.73 -3.99
N GLN A 211 7.87 -9.58 -3.33
CA GLN A 211 6.96 -8.44 -3.33
C GLN A 211 7.42 -7.28 -4.24
N SER A 212 8.44 -7.52 -5.08
CA SER A 212 8.92 -6.54 -6.05
C SER A 212 8.98 -7.12 -7.47
N TRP A 213 8.55 -6.34 -8.46
CA TRP A 213 8.61 -6.70 -9.88
C TRP A 213 10.02 -6.95 -10.41
N HIS A 214 11.05 -6.38 -9.77
CA HIS A 214 12.46 -6.68 -10.10
C HIS A 214 12.78 -8.17 -10.00
N GLN A 215 12.11 -8.89 -9.11
CA GLN A 215 12.34 -10.31 -8.86
C GLN A 215 11.74 -11.22 -9.94
N TYR A 216 10.92 -10.64 -10.81
CA TYR A 216 10.29 -11.30 -11.95
C TYR A 216 10.84 -10.80 -13.29
N GLY A 217 11.90 -9.96 -13.26
CA GLY A 217 12.45 -9.33 -14.47
C GLY A 217 11.50 -8.33 -15.14
N LEU A 218 10.50 -7.85 -14.39
CA LEU A 218 9.43 -6.97 -14.88
C LEU A 218 9.60 -5.52 -14.42
N ALA A 219 10.74 -5.16 -13.83
CA ALA A 219 11.05 -3.80 -13.45
C ALA A 219 12.55 -3.50 -13.56
N ALA A 220 12.86 -2.21 -13.67
CA ALA A 220 14.21 -1.69 -13.67
C ALA A 220 14.23 -0.27 -13.12
N ASP A 221 15.32 0.03 -12.42
CA ASP A 221 15.69 1.37 -11.98
C ASP A 221 16.71 1.93 -12.96
N CYS A 222 16.40 3.07 -13.57
CA CYS A 222 17.23 3.72 -14.58
C CYS A 222 17.66 5.12 -14.15
N ALA A 223 18.76 5.60 -14.73
CA ALA A 223 19.22 6.98 -14.61
C ALA A 223 19.85 7.47 -15.91
N PHE A 224 20.32 8.71 -15.91
CA PHE A 224 20.87 9.37 -17.09
C PHE A 224 22.39 9.35 -17.10
N VAL A 225 22.95 9.37 -18.30
CA VAL A 225 24.40 9.49 -18.54
C VAL A 225 24.65 10.87 -19.15
N ARG A 226 25.54 11.64 -18.52
CA ARG A 226 25.99 12.94 -19.02
C ARG A 226 27.50 13.02 -18.91
N ASN A 227 28.18 13.25 -20.04
CA ASN A 227 29.64 13.30 -20.12
C ASN A 227 30.31 12.03 -19.54
N GLY A 228 29.75 10.86 -19.83
CA GLY A 228 30.25 9.57 -19.34
C GLY A 228 30.04 9.30 -17.85
N ARG A 229 29.29 10.15 -17.15
CA ARG A 229 28.97 10.00 -15.73
C ARG A 229 27.47 9.78 -15.51
N ILE A 230 27.15 8.96 -14.53
CA ILE A 230 25.76 8.70 -14.14
C ILE A 230 25.25 9.87 -13.29
N VAL A 231 24.10 10.40 -13.66
CA VAL A 231 23.40 11.45 -12.93
C VAL A 231 22.06 10.89 -12.44
N ILE A 232 21.95 10.70 -11.13
CA ILE A 232 20.78 10.08 -10.48
C ILE A 232 19.88 11.12 -9.82
N SER A 233 20.44 12.07 -9.08
CA SER A 233 19.66 12.94 -8.21
C SER A 233 18.78 13.91 -9.00
N GLU A 234 17.49 13.93 -8.67
CA GLU A 234 16.49 14.87 -9.17
C GLU A 234 16.72 16.32 -8.69
N LYS A 235 17.67 16.54 -7.77
CA LYS A 235 18.13 17.88 -7.39
C LYS A 235 18.85 18.58 -8.54
N ASP A 236 19.41 17.83 -9.49
CA ASP A 236 19.86 18.39 -10.77
C ASP A 236 18.63 18.67 -11.65
N PRO A 237 18.34 19.93 -12.01
CA PRO A 237 17.16 20.27 -12.82
C PRO A 237 17.14 19.57 -14.19
N TRP A 238 18.32 19.28 -14.76
CA TRP A 238 18.44 18.51 -15.99
C TRP A 238 18.00 17.06 -15.78
N ALA A 239 18.44 16.42 -14.69
CA ALA A 239 18.02 15.06 -14.36
C ALA A 239 16.52 15.00 -14.04
N MET A 240 15.98 15.97 -13.30
CA MET A 240 14.54 16.04 -13.03
C MET A 240 13.72 16.15 -14.31
N ARG A 241 14.15 16.99 -15.26
CA ARG A 241 13.47 17.08 -16.56
C ARG A 241 13.58 15.76 -17.33
N GLY A 242 14.75 15.12 -17.29
CA GLY A 242 14.95 13.78 -17.83
C GLY A 242 13.96 12.77 -17.26
N TYR A 243 13.75 12.73 -15.94
CA TYR A 243 12.81 11.80 -15.31
C TYR A 243 11.36 12.06 -15.68
N GLN A 244 10.94 13.32 -15.84
CA GLN A 244 9.60 13.66 -16.32
C GLN A 244 9.36 13.10 -17.72
N LEU A 245 10.31 13.33 -18.64
CA LEU A 245 10.24 12.81 -20.01
C LEU A 245 10.29 11.28 -20.02
N TYR A 246 11.19 10.69 -19.25
CA TYR A 246 11.30 9.24 -19.09
C TYR A 246 9.99 8.62 -18.63
N GLY A 247 9.35 9.20 -17.63
CA GLY A 247 8.05 8.77 -17.13
C GLY A 247 6.96 8.83 -18.19
N GLU A 248 6.84 9.97 -18.89
CA GLU A 248 5.86 10.16 -19.97
C GLU A 248 6.05 9.14 -21.11
N VAL A 249 7.31 8.90 -21.52
CA VAL A 249 7.65 7.92 -22.56
C VAL A 249 7.37 6.50 -22.09
N ALA A 250 7.78 6.13 -20.88
CA ALA A 250 7.53 4.81 -20.30
C ALA A 250 6.03 4.51 -20.21
N GLU A 251 5.22 5.46 -19.73
CA GLU A 251 3.77 5.36 -19.67
C GLU A 251 3.14 5.21 -21.07
N SER A 252 3.66 5.90 -22.08
CA SER A 252 3.17 5.78 -23.46
C SER A 252 3.39 4.39 -24.07
N LEU A 253 4.38 3.65 -23.57
CA LEU A 253 4.71 2.28 -23.95
C LEU A 253 4.06 1.23 -23.01
N GLY A 254 3.12 1.65 -22.17
CA GLY A 254 2.35 0.76 -21.31
C GLY A 254 3.14 0.25 -20.09
N LEU A 255 4.19 0.95 -19.67
CA LEU A 255 4.86 0.72 -18.39
C LEU A 255 4.20 1.57 -17.30
N THR A 256 4.24 1.10 -16.06
CA THR A 256 3.94 1.91 -14.88
C THR A 256 5.21 2.62 -14.44
N TRP A 257 5.13 3.92 -14.17
CA TRP A 257 6.27 4.72 -13.72
C TRP A 257 6.18 5.08 -12.23
N GLY A 258 7.26 4.86 -11.50
CA GLY A 258 7.32 5.09 -10.04
C GLY A 258 7.23 6.57 -9.63
N GLY A 259 7.46 7.50 -10.56
CA GLY A 259 7.29 8.93 -10.32
C GLY A 259 5.85 9.37 -10.06
N ARG A 260 4.85 8.54 -10.39
CA ARG A 260 3.44 8.77 -10.02
C ARG A 260 3.12 8.40 -8.58
N TRP A 261 4.00 7.67 -7.89
CA TRP A 261 3.75 7.21 -6.54
C TRP A 261 3.94 8.33 -5.53
N LYS A 262 3.31 8.19 -4.36
CA LYS A 262 3.44 9.16 -3.25
C LYS A 262 4.89 9.40 -2.81
N MET A 263 5.73 8.36 -2.89
CA MET A 263 7.16 8.42 -2.55
C MET A 263 8.06 8.76 -3.75
N MET A 264 7.50 8.89 -4.95
CA MET A 264 8.18 9.31 -6.19
C MET A 264 9.49 8.57 -6.50
N ASP A 265 9.42 7.30 -6.90
CA ASP A 265 10.60 6.57 -7.37
C ASP A 265 10.84 6.87 -8.86
N LEU A 266 11.47 8.00 -9.13
CA LEU A 266 11.56 8.59 -10.47
C LEU A 266 12.35 7.74 -11.48
N GLY A 267 13.31 6.94 -11.01
CA GLY A 267 14.08 6.04 -11.86
C GLY A 267 13.36 4.74 -12.20
N HIS A 268 12.29 4.42 -11.47
CA HIS A 268 11.66 3.11 -11.52
C HIS A 268 10.59 3.00 -12.60
N THR A 269 10.63 1.92 -13.39
CA THR A 269 9.48 1.49 -14.20
C THR A 269 9.21 0.01 -13.99
N GLU A 270 7.93 -0.37 -14.07
CA GLU A 270 7.48 -1.75 -13.95
C GLU A 270 6.42 -2.09 -15.02
N LEU A 271 6.41 -3.34 -15.47
CA LEU A 271 5.32 -3.92 -16.25
C LEU A 271 4.47 -4.81 -15.35
N ARG A 272 3.25 -4.36 -15.07
CA ARG A 272 2.30 -5.09 -14.24
C ARG A 272 1.63 -6.20 -15.05
N VAL A 273 1.98 -7.44 -14.75
CA VAL A 273 1.37 -8.62 -15.39
C VAL A 273 0.45 -9.32 -14.39
N PRO A 274 -0.86 -9.45 -14.68
CA PRO A 274 -1.81 -10.15 -13.81
C PRO A 274 -1.35 -11.57 -13.48
N GLY A 275 -1.50 -11.98 -12.22
CA GLY A 275 -1.19 -13.33 -11.76
C GLY A 275 0.29 -13.63 -11.48
N VAL A 276 1.23 -12.74 -11.84
CA VAL A 276 2.66 -12.96 -11.57
C VAL A 276 3.04 -12.66 -10.13
N MET A 277 2.64 -11.49 -9.62
CA MET A 277 2.88 -11.08 -8.23
C MET A 277 1.55 -11.07 -7.46
N LYS A 278 1.49 -11.80 -6.33
CA LYS A 278 0.31 -11.79 -5.45
C LYS A 278 0.31 -10.48 -4.66
N ARG A 279 -0.79 -9.73 -4.75
CA ARG A 279 -1.04 -8.54 -3.93
C ARG A 279 -1.34 -8.92 -2.48
#